data_AF-A0A6G1JNC9-F1
#
_entry.id   AF-A0A6G1JNC9-F1
#
_cell.length_a   1.000
_cell.length_b   1.000
_cell.length_c   1.000
_cell.angle_alpha   90.00
_cell.angle_beta   90.00
_cell.angle_gamma   90.00
#
_symmetry.space_group_name_H-M   'P 1'
#
loop_
_entity.id
_entity.type
_entity.pdbx_description
1 polymer ?
#
loop_
_entity_poly.entity_id
_entity_poly.type
_entity_poly.pdbx_seq_one_letter_code
_entity_poly.pdbx_strand_id
1 'polypeptide(L)'
;MSSYLHTLSYFFRLPWHIQWRTFLVQLPRYVPLSILHITSRKGPHPFVIALPSRKNNVIPLYVFVPPAPVDFGDNGGGGLGDNGEWKVPVVLDFHGGGFIMGSPLEQAPYGAMMSRELGAVVISVSYRIGPFHQFPAAIHDAEDVLSAILDTDGVSKAGKILRTEIQRYYKILRSDHQKNEKNKKASATHLDEIETIALDPTRLAISGFSAGGNIALNMALSVPPCAEMLPMSPTMSPTRSKTIAPTKSPANTLSPLLPPARMPTVLDDPLQPWPTILPPPQSQPRMLPLLLFYPSLDARLLPHERPKKYMPNALKGDDKKPQTQKTPGLFSIMGPTYLPKKLRGHPRASPGLVDPENVQKNAAIFLVLPEKDSLAVQSDMWVDKMNSAGWNGPVRFGDKRPNDWDGHQGGLSRTASRENGGLEVWHAPGCRHGWTQFPESFVGKHETQERILVFARTLDFVKENWRKKLPTERLGNQIQELRPLEIPE
;
A
#
# COMPACT_ATOMS: atom_id res chain seq x y z
N MET A 1 -9.86 -4.32 27.36
CA MET A 1 -8.68 -4.26 28.26
C MET A 1 -7.72 -5.46 28.13
N SER A 2 -8.20 -6.69 27.88
CA SER A 2 -7.35 -7.90 27.78
C SER A 2 -6.23 -7.85 26.70
N SER A 3 -6.51 -7.30 25.50
CA SER A 3 -5.54 -7.28 24.39
C SER A 3 -4.34 -6.33 24.59
N TYR A 4 -4.55 -5.17 25.22
CA TYR A 4 -3.48 -4.20 25.50
C TYR A 4 -2.50 -4.73 26.55
N LEU A 5 -3.00 -5.34 27.63
CA LEU A 5 -2.16 -5.95 28.67
C LEU A 5 -1.34 -7.11 28.10
N HIS A 6 -1.91 -7.91 27.20
CA HIS A 6 -1.19 -8.99 26.53
C HIS A 6 -0.08 -8.47 25.61
N THR A 7 -0.36 -7.42 24.84
CA THR A 7 0.61 -6.78 23.93
C THR A 7 1.77 -6.14 24.71
N LEU A 8 1.45 -5.45 25.80
CA LEU A 8 2.43 -4.82 26.67
C LEU A 8 3.27 -5.88 27.43
N SER A 9 2.63 -6.94 27.91
CA SER A 9 3.30 -8.10 28.52
C SER A 9 4.25 -8.79 27.55
N TYR A 10 3.86 -8.96 26.28
CA TYR A 10 4.75 -9.50 25.25
C TYR A 10 5.98 -8.60 25.05
N PHE A 11 5.79 -7.29 24.95
CA PHE A 11 6.88 -6.34 24.77
C PHE A 11 7.91 -6.42 25.91
N PHE A 12 7.48 -6.46 27.17
CA PHE A 12 8.38 -6.55 28.31
C PHE A 12 9.08 -7.91 28.44
N ARG A 13 8.60 -8.96 27.75
CA ARG A 13 9.30 -10.26 27.63
C ARG A 13 10.39 -10.25 26.56
N LEU A 14 10.42 -9.27 25.66
CA LEU A 14 11.47 -9.18 24.64
C LEU A 14 12.81 -8.82 25.29
N PRO A 15 13.95 -9.25 24.72
CA PRO A 15 15.26 -8.85 25.22
C PRO A 15 15.38 -7.32 25.30
N TRP A 16 16.08 -6.81 26.32
CA TRP A 16 16.30 -5.37 26.53
C TRP A 16 16.75 -4.65 25.24
N HIS A 17 17.61 -5.30 24.47
CA HIS A 17 18.16 -4.76 23.24
C HIS A 17 17.11 -4.54 22.13
N ILE A 18 15.98 -5.27 22.16
CA ILE A 18 14.81 -5.05 21.29
C ILE A 18 13.95 -3.92 21.86
N GLN A 19 13.77 -3.87 23.17
CA GLN A 19 12.92 -2.87 23.83
C GLN A 19 13.41 -1.44 23.56
N TRP A 20 14.68 -1.13 23.82
CA TRP A 20 15.21 0.22 23.59
C TRP A 20 15.26 0.58 22.09
N ARG A 21 15.55 -0.38 21.21
CA ARG A 21 15.50 -0.14 19.75
C ARG A 21 14.10 0.15 19.28
N THR A 22 13.10 -0.55 19.83
CA THR A 22 11.69 -0.28 19.58
C THR A 22 11.33 1.15 19.93
N PHE A 23 11.77 1.64 21.10
CA PHE A 23 11.57 3.05 21.45
C PHE A 23 12.12 4.00 20.38
N LEU A 24 13.38 3.81 19.94
CA LEU A 24 14.00 4.68 18.94
C LEU A 24 13.29 4.68 17.59
N VAL A 25 12.94 3.51 17.06
CA VAL A 25 12.33 3.40 15.73
C VAL A 25 10.87 3.87 15.69
N GLN A 26 10.24 4.03 16.86
CA GLN A 26 8.88 4.53 17.00
C GLN A 26 8.83 6.05 17.21
N LEU A 27 9.95 6.72 17.53
CA LEU A 27 10.01 8.18 17.71
C LEU A 27 9.36 8.97 16.56
N PRO A 28 9.56 8.62 15.27
CA PRO A 28 8.94 9.34 14.15
C PRO A 28 7.40 9.35 14.15
N ARG A 29 6.75 8.45 14.89
CA ARG A 29 5.27 8.39 15.01
C ARG A 29 4.71 9.39 16.03
N TYR A 30 5.56 9.94 16.89
CA TYR A 30 5.17 10.92 17.91
C TYR A 30 5.51 12.36 17.51
N VAL A 31 5.94 12.58 16.27
CA VAL A 31 6.25 13.90 15.75
C VAL A 31 4.96 14.72 15.63
N PRO A 32 4.89 15.94 16.18
CA PRO A 32 3.70 16.77 16.09
C PRO A 32 3.37 17.15 14.64
N LEU A 33 2.07 17.27 14.32
CA LEU A 33 1.59 17.74 13.00
C LEU A 33 2.16 19.09 12.59
N SER A 34 2.50 19.96 13.56
CA SER A 34 3.07 21.28 13.31
C SER A 34 4.36 21.23 12.48
N ILE A 35 5.10 20.12 12.51
CA ILE A 35 6.32 19.95 11.70
C ILE A 35 6.04 20.05 10.20
N LEU A 36 4.81 19.75 9.76
CA LEU A 36 4.42 19.77 8.35
C LEU A 36 4.42 21.20 7.78
N HIS A 37 4.32 22.23 8.62
CA HIS A 37 4.52 23.61 8.19
C HIS A 37 5.97 23.90 7.77
N ILE A 38 6.91 23.01 8.09
CA ILE A 38 8.30 23.10 7.65
C ILE A 38 8.54 22.12 6.49
N THR A 39 8.11 20.87 6.64
CA THR A 39 8.44 19.79 5.70
C THR A 39 7.50 19.66 4.50
N SER A 40 6.27 20.20 4.59
CA SER A 40 5.26 20.20 3.52
C SER A 40 4.48 21.51 3.50
N ARG A 41 5.16 22.63 3.18
CA ARG A 41 4.59 23.99 3.25
C ARG A 41 3.36 24.20 2.39
N LYS A 42 3.29 23.54 1.23
CA LYS A 42 2.22 23.75 0.24
C LYS A 42 0.86 23.19 0.68
N GLY A 43 0.84 22.28 1.67
CA GLY A 43 -0.38 21.59 2.08
C GLY A 43 -1.08 20.81 0.94
N PRO A 44 -2.32 20.34 1.16
CA PRO A 44 -3.06 20.41 2.43
C PRO A 44 -2.34 19.68 3.56
N HIS A 45 -2.53 20.13 4.80
CA HIS A 45 -2.07 19.39 5.99
C HIS A 45 -3.16 18.42 6.44
N PRO A 46 -2.79 17.22 6.93
CA PRO A 46 -3.78 16.24 7.32
C PRO A 46 -4.40 16.60 8.67
N PHE A 47 -5.66 16.21 8.84
CA PHE A 47 -6.26 16.03 10.17
C PHE A 47 -6.36 14.54 10.49
N VAL A 48 -6.56 14.20 11.77
CA VAL A 48 -6.56 12.81 12.21
C VAL A 48 -7.95 12.32 12.55
N ILE A 49 -8.38 11.20 11.95
CA ILE A 49 -9.60 10.48 12.30
C ILE A 49 -9.23 9.22 13.08
N ALA A 50 -9.96 8.94 14.16
CA ALA A 50 -9.90 7.69 14.88
C ALA A 50 -10.94 6.72 14.34
N LEU A 51 -10.57 5.86 13.38
CA LEU A 51 -11.50 4.92 12.75
C LEU A 51 -11.68 3.67 13.63
N PRO A 52 -12.91 3.29 14.04
CA PRO A 52 -13.13 2.01 14.70
C PRO A 52 -12.85 0.82 13.77
N SER A 53 -12.27 -0.23 14.34
CA SER A 53 -11.84 -1.44 13.64
C SER A 53 -12.23 -2.69 14.43
N ARG A 54 -12.14 -3.86 13.78
CA ARG A 54 -12.45 -5.16 14.38
C ARG A 54 -11.76 -5.36 15.74
N LYS A 55 -12.39 -6.12 16.64
CA LYS A 55 -11.88 -6.41 18.01
C LYS A 55 -11.69 -5.16 18.87
N ASN A 56 -12.58 -4.17 18.75
CA ASN A 56 -12.53 -2.89 19.49
C ASN A 56 -11.20 -2.14 19.36
N ASN A 57 -10.57 -2.22 18.19
CA ASN A 57 -9.37 -1.45 17.88
C ASN A 57 -9.75 -0.09 17.27
N VAL A 58 -8.79 0.83 17.27
CA VAL A 58 -8.90 2.14 16.63
C VAL A 58 -7.69 2.33 15.73
N ILE A 59 -7.94 2.73 14.49
CA ILE A 59 -6.92 2.98 13.48
C ILE A 59 -6.86 4.50 13.25
N PRO A 60 -5.74 5.17 13.58
CA PRO A 60 -5.56 6.57 13.24
C PRO A 60 -5.37 6.73 11.73
N LEU A 61 -6.15 7.64 11.13
CA LEU A 61 -6.06 7.99 9.71
C LEU A 61 -5.61 9.42 9.58
N TYR A 62 -4.57 9.66 8.78
CA TYR A 62 -4.12 11.01 8.42
C TYR A 62 -4.78 11.37 7.10
N VAL A 63 -5.78 12.24 7.17
CA VAL A 63 -6.66 12.55 6.05
C VAL A 63 -6.34 13.93 5.48
N PHE A 64 -5.98 13.95 4.20
CA PHE A 64 -5.71 15.15 3.42
C PHE A 64 -6.95 15.46 2.60
N VAL A 65 -7.56 16.62 2.84
CA VAL A 65 -8.71 17.08 2.05
C VAL A 65 -8.21 18.02 0.96
N PRO A 66 -8.56 17.75 -0.31
CA PRO A 66 -8.07 18.53 -1.44
C PRO A 66 -8.55 19.97 -1.36
N PRO A 67 -7.71 20.95 -1.74
CA PRO A 67 -8.05 22.36 -1.66
C PRO A 67 -8.99 22.82 -2.77
N ALA A 68 -9.18 22.04 -3.84
CA ALA A 68 -10.12 22.31 -4.93
C ALA A 68 -10.39 21.03 -5.76
N PRO A 69 -11.55 20.95 -6.46
CA PRO A 69 -11.78 19.97 -7.50
C PRO A 69 -10.74 20.09 -8.61
N VAL A 70 -10.35 18.95 -9.16
CA VAL A 70 -9.53 18.86 -10.37
C VAL A 70 -10.41 18.32 -11.48
N ASP A 71 -10.53 19.08 -12.56
CA ASP A 71 -11.24 18.63 -13.75
C ASP A 71 -10.40 17.59 -14.50
N PHE A 72 -11.01 16.43 -14.75
CA PHE A 72 -10.40 15.36 -15.52
C PHE A 72 -10.82 15.38 -16.99
N GLY A 73 -11.56 16.38 -17.46
CA GLY A 73 -11.92 16.52 -18.88
C GLY A 73 -12.87 15.42 -19.39
N ASP A 74 -13.55 14.72 -18.49
CA ASP A 74 -14.64 13.82 -18.85
C ASP A 74 -15.89 14.70 -19.09
N ASN A 75 -16.62 14.47 -20.18
CA ASN A 75 -17.85 15.23 -20.56
C ASN A 75 -19.01 15.16 -19.54
N GLY A 76 -18.79 14.62 -18.33
CA GLY A 76 -19.68 14.68 -17.17
C GLY A 76 -19.00 15.49 -16.07
N GLY A 77 -19.51 16.70 -15.84
CA GLY A 77 -18.83 17.77 -15.11
C GLY A 77 -18.11 17.37 -13.82
N GLY A 78 -16.80 17.64 -13.77
CA GLY A 78 -16.04 18.12 -12.60
C GLY A 78 -16.20 17.44 -11.24
N GLY A 79 -16.79 16.25 -11.13
CA GLY A 79 -17.17 15.68 -9.84
C GLY A 79 -18.23 16.48 -9.06
N LEU A 80 -18.86 17.50 -9.65
CA LEU A 80 -20.02 18.16 -9.05
C LEU A 80 -21.26 17.31 -9.34
N GLY A 81 -21.86 16.73 -8.31
CA GLY A 81 -23.18 16.11 -8.40
C GLY A 81 -24.26 17.18 -8.61
N ASP A 82 -25.41 16.74 -9.12
CA ASP A 82 -26.55 17.60 -9.50
C ASP A 82 -27.08 18.51 -8.36
N ASN A 83 -26.66 18.27 -7.11
CA ASN A 83 -27.13 18.94 -5.89
C ASN A 83 -26.07 19.85 -5.21
N GLY A 84 -24.98 20.21 -5.88
CA GLY A 84 -23.88 20.98 -5.25
C GLY A 84 -23.02 20.16 -4.27
N GLU A 85 -23.09 18.82 -4.38
CA GLU A 85 -22.22 17.87 -3.68
C GLU A 85 -20.99 17.55 -4.52
N TRP A 86 -19.81 17.63 -3.92
CA TRP A 86 -18.58 17.19 -4.57
C TRP A 86 -18.29 15.72 -4.30
N LYS A 87 -18.42 14.90 -5.35
CA LYS A 87 -17.97 13.50 -5.36
C LYS A 87 -16.46 13.47 -5.56
N VAL A 88 -15.74 13.28 -4.45
CA VAL A 88 -14.28 13.40 -4.40
C VAL A 88 -13.60 12.04 -4.57
N PRO A 89 -12.65 11.87 -5.51
CA PRO A 89 -11.83 10.68 -5.60
C PRO A 89 -11.08 10.37 -4.30
N VAL A 90 -10.63 9.13 -4.14
CA VAL A 90 -9.94 8.67 -2.93
C VAL A 90 -8.60 8.06 -3.29
N VAL A 91 -7.56 8.40 -2.53
CA VAL A 91 -6.28 7.68 -2.54
C VAL A 91 -6.05 7.09 -1.16
N LEU A 92 -6.00 5.76 -1.08
CA LEU A 92 -5.63 5.05 0.13
C LEU A 92 -4.11 4.81 0.12
N ASP A 93 -3.40 5.27 1.14
CA ASP A 93 -1.93 5.24 1.19
C ASP A 93 -1.41 4.46 2.41
N PHE A 94 -0.36 3.66 2.17
CA PHE A 94 0.31 2.85 3.19
C PHE A 94 1.81 3.15 3.25
N HIS A 95 2.27 3.52 4.45
CA HIS A 95 3.67 3.87 4.68
C HIS A 95 4.65 2.71 4.63
N GLY A 96 5.93 3.05 4.49
CA GLY A 96 7.03 2.10 4.53
C GLY A 96 7.51 1.81 5.95
N GLY A 97 8.71 1.26 6.08
CA GLY A 97 9.33 1.00 7.40
C GLY A 97 9.32 -0.47 7.83
N GLY A 98 9.16 -1.40 6.89
CA GLY A 98 9.36 -2.83 7.13
C GLY A 98 8.50 -3.42 8.25
N PHE A 99 7.31 -2.84 8.47
CA PHE A 99 6.35 -3.22 9.51
C PHE A 99 6.84 -3.10 10.97
N ILE A 100 7.96 -2.44 11.21
CA ILE A 100 8.53 -2.24 12.56
C ILE A 100 8.82 -0.77 12.87
N MET A 101 8.73 0.09 11.88
CA MET A 101 8.95 1.53 11.97
C MET A 101 8.13 2.28 10.91
N GLY A 102 8.33 3.59 10.81
CA GLY A 102 7.66 4.45 9.84
C GLY A 102 6.37 5.07 10.39
N SER A 103 5.92 6.13 9.73
CA SER A 103 4.65 6.81 10.05
C SER A 103 4.03 7.43 8.79
N PRO A 104 2.71 7.70 8.80
CA PRO A 104 2.06 8.50 7.75
C PRO A 104 2.71 9.87 7.54
N LEU A 105 3.34 10.45 8.57
CA LEU A 105 3.98 11.76 8.48
C LEU A 105 5.23 11.76 7.62
N GLU A 106 5.95 10.64 7.53
CA GLU A 106 7.09 10.50 6.62
C GLU A 106 6.64 10.58 5.14
N GLN A 107 5.40 10.23 4.85
CA GLN A 107 4.80 10.33 3.51
C GLN A 107 3.90 11.54 3.32
N ALA A 108 3.72 12.39 4.33
CA ALA A 108 2.83 13.54 4.23
C ALA A 108 3.11 14.47 3.04
N PRO A 109 4.37 14.70 2.59
CA PRO A 109 4.64 15.44 1.36
C PRO A 109 4.03 14.79 0.10
N TYR A 110 4.10 13.46 0.01
CA TYR A 110 3.46 12.69 -1.07
C TYR A 110 1.93 12.77 -0.96
N GLY A 111 1.35 12.56 0.23
CA GLY A 111 -0.09 12.63 0.43
C GLY A 111 -0.67 14.02 0.12
N ALA A 112 0.00 15.08 0.56
CA ALA A 112 -0.38 16.45 0.24
C ALA A 112 -0.29 16.76 -1.26
N MET A 113 0.76 16.26 -1.94
CA MET A 113 0.89 16.36 -3.40
C MET A 113 -0.23 15.62 -4.12
N MET A 114 -0.46 14.34 -3.81
CA MET A 114 -1.52 13.54 -4.43
C MET A 114 -2.89 14.18 -4.22
N SER A 115 -3.17 14.69 -3.01
CA SER A 115 -4.44 15.34 -2.71
C SER A 115 -4.66 16.57 -3.57
N ARG A 116 -3.66 17.44 -3.68
CA ARG A 116 -3.74 18.69 -4.46
C ARG A 116 -3.81 18.44 -5.96
N GLU A 117 -2.96 17.58 -6.50
CA GLU A 117 -2.81 17.41 -7.95
C GLU A 117 -3.88 16.49 -8.58
N LEU A 118 -4.53 15.64 -7.77
CA LEU A 118 -5.66 14.81 -8.18
C LEU A 118 -7.02 15.35 -7.69
N GLY A 119 -7.05 16.39 -6.86
CA GLY A 119 -8.31 16.81 -6.23
C GLY A 119 -8.96 15.67 -5.45
N ALA A 120 -8.16 14.83 -4.81
CA ALA A 120 -8.58 13.60 -4.15
C ALA A 120 -8.40 13.69 -2.63
N VAL A 121 -9.30 13.04 -1.87
CA VAL A 121 -9.06 12.80 -0.45
C VAL A 121 -8.00 11.71 -0.32
N VAL A 122 -6.88 12.03 0.32
CA VAL A 122 -5.84 11.04 0.61
C VAL A 122 -5.99 10.57 2.04
N ILE A 123 -6.07 9.26 2.25
CA ILE A 123 -6.19 8.62 3.56
C ILE A 123 -4.91 7.81 3.76
N SER A 124 -3.98 8.34 4.55
CA SER A 124 -2.75 7.63 4.91
C SER A 124 -2.93 6.91 6.26
N VAL A 125 -2.77 5.58 6.24
CA VAL A 125 -3.17 4.71 7.35
C VAL A 125 -2.03 4.53 8.35
N SER A 126 -2.26 4.88 9.61
CA SER A 126 -1.34 4.60 10.72
C SER A 126 -1.51 3.16 11.22
N TYR A 127 -1.33 2.19 10.33
CA TYR A 127 -1.55 0.78 10.62
C TYR A 127 -0.64 0.26 11.75
N ARG A 128 -1.08 -0.82 12.39
CA ARG A 128 -0.38 -1.46 13.50
C ARG A 128 0.92 -2.13 13.05
N ILE A 129 1.99 -1.92 13.82
CA ILE A 129 3.34 -2.41 13.53
C ILE A 129 3.91 -3.24 14.67
N GLY A 130 4.93 -4.04 14.36
CA GLY A 130 5.69 -4.80 15.33
C GLY A 130 6.58 -3.89 16.21
N PRO A 131 7.05 -4.40 17.35
CA PRO A 131 6.78 -5.72 17.92
C PRO A 131 5.40 -5.85 18.58
N PHE A 132 4.71 -4.75 18.83
CA PHE A 132 3.44 -4.73 19.56
C PHE A 132 2.34 -5.49 18.81
N HIS A 133 2.31 -5.36 17.49
CA HIS A 133 1.32 -6.03 16.66
C HIS A 133 2.01 -6.79 15.53
N GLN A 134 1.98 -8.11 15.63
CA GLN A 134 2.56 -9.00 14.64
C GLN A 134 1.65 -9.14 13.41
N PHE A 135 2.18 -9.74 12.35
CA PHE A 135 1.35 -10.26 11.26
C PHE A 135 0.19 -11.11 11.84
N PRO A 136 -1.07 -10.88 11.40
CA PRO A 136 -1.49 -10.08 10.23
C PRO A 136 -2.12 -8.69 10.54
N ALA A 137 -1.83 -8.07 11.69
CA ALA A 137 -2.55 -6.87 12.14
C ALA A 137 -2.62 -5.72 11.12
N ALA A 138 -1.51 -5.43 10.44
CA ALA A 138 -1.44 -4.36 9.43
C ALA A 138 -2.39 -4.58 8.23
N ILE A 139 -2.55 -5.84 7.81
CA ILE A 139 -3.42 -6.19 6.67
C ILE A 139 -4.89 -6.06 7.08
N HIS A 140 -5.24 -6.50 8.29
CA HIS A 140 -6.60 -6.27 8.81
C HIS A 140 -6.93 -4.79 8.95
N ASP A 141 -5.98 -3.96 9.39
CA ASP A 141 -6.19 -2.52 9.47
C ASP A 141 -6.45 -1.93 8.08
N ALA A 142 -5.71 -2.38 7.07
CA ALA A 142 -5.90 -1.97 5.69
C ALA A 142 -7.28 -2.39 5.13
N GLU A 143 -7.69 -3.63 5.37
CA GLU A 143 -9.02 -4.12 4.98
C GLU A 143 -10.15 -3.34 5.66
N ASP A 144 -10.03 -3.05 6.95
CA ASP A 144 -11.05 -2.31 7.71
C ASP A 144 -11.21 -0.87 7.19
N VAL A 145 -10.09 -0.21 6.83
CA VAL A 145 -10.14 1.13 6.24
C VAL A 145 -10.72 1.09 4.83
N LEU A 146 -10.29 0.14 4.00
CA LEU A 146 -10.82 0.00 2.64
C LEU A 146 -12.32 -0.32 2.66
N SER A 147 -12.76 -1.21 3.55
CA SER A 147 -14.17 -1.50 3.78
C SER A 147 -14.95 -0.24 4.16
N ALA A 148 -14.44 0.59 5.07
CA ALA A 148 -15.07 1.86 5.45
C ALA A 148 -15.15 2.87 4.28
N ILE A 149 -14.17 2.88 3.39
CA ILE A 149 -14.19 3.71 2.16
C ILE A 149 -15.30 3.20 1.22
N LEU A 150 -15.37 1.89 1.01
CA LEU A 150 -16.33 1.25 0.10
C LEU A 150 -17.79 1.30 0.60
N ASP A 151 -18.02 1.42 1.91
CA ASP A 151 -19.34 1.57 2.53
C ASP A 151 -19.99 2.93 2.22
N THR A 152 -20.44 3.14 0.98
CA THR A 152 -21.01 4.41 0.47
C THR A 152 -22.12 4.96 1.33
N ASP A 153 -22.96 4.07 1.84
CA ASP A 153 -24.18 4.40 2.57
C ASP A 153 -23.90 4.69 4.06
N GLY A 154 -22.67 4.43 4.52
CA GLY A 154 -22.25 4.67 5.89
C GLY A 154 -23.00 3.82 6.90
N VAL A 155 -23.34 2.58 6.53
CA VAL A 155 -24.09 1.66 7.39
C VAL A 155 -23.21 1.16 8.52
N SER A 156 -21.94 0.88 8.22
CA SER A 156 -20.97 0.49 9.23
C SER A 156 -20.61 1.68 10.11
N LYS A 157 -20.33 1.40 11.40
CA LYS A 157 -19.84 2.43 12.33
C LYS A 157 -18.58 3.14 11.79
N ALA A 158 -17.69 2.40 11.15
CA ALA A 158 -16.47 2.93 10.57
C ALA A 158 -16.76 3.85 9.36
N GLY A 159 -17.57 3.39 8.40
CA GLY A 159 -17.97 4.16 7.22
C GLY A 159 -18.72 5.45 7.58
N LYS A 160 -19.58 5.40 8.60
CA LYS A 160 -20.28 6.59 9.15
C LYS A 160 -19.31 7.62 9.73
N ILE A 161 -18.38 7.18 10.59
CA ILE A 161 -17.40 8.09 11.23
C ILE A 161 -16.49 8.72 10.18
N LEU A 162 -15.98 7.93 9.22
CA LEU A 162 -15.12 8.41 8.16
C LEU A 162 -15.76 9.56 7.38
N ARG A 163 -16.99 9.36 6.90
CA ARG A 163 -17.75 10.37 6.13
C ARG A 163 -18.09 11.60 6.97
N THR A 164 -18.54 11.39 8.20
CA THR A 164 -18.95 12.48 9.10
C THR A 164 -17.78 13.41 9.42
N GLU A 165 -16.61 12.86 9.76
CA GLU A 165 -15.44 13.68 10.11
C GLU A 165 -14.83 14.39 8.90
N ILE A 166 -14.83 13.76 7.71
CA ILE A 166 -14.40 14.41 6.47
C ILE A 166 -15.33 15.58 6.11
N GLN A 167 -16.65 15.36 6.14
CA GLN A 167 -17.63 16.41 5.89
C GLN A 167 -17.52 17.54 6.91
N ARG A 168 -17.31 17.21 8.19
CA ARG A 168 -17.09 18.20 9.26
C ARG A 168 -15.86 19.04 9.00
N TYR A 169 -14.73 18.41 8.67
CA TYR A 169 -13.48 19.13 8.39
C TYR A 169 -13.61 20.03 7.16
N TYR A 170 -14.26 19.56 6.08
CA TYR A 170 -14.53 20.36 4.89
C TYR A 170 -15.37 21.60 5.18
N LYS A 171 -16.40 21.49 6.03
CA LYS A 171 -17.19 22.65 6.49
C LYS A 171 -16.34 23.69 7.23
N ILE A 172 -15.38 23.25 8.05
CA ILE A 172 -14.46 24.15 8.75
C ILE A 172 -13.61 24.91 7.73
N LEU A 173 -12.98 24.21 6.78
CA LEU A 173 -12.19 24.82 5.70
C LEU A 173 -12.97 25.87 4.92
N ARG A 174 -14.22 25.55 4.53
CA ARG A 174 -15.11 26.48 3.84
C ARG A 174 -15.39 27.73 4.70
N SER A 175 -15.70 27.54 5.98
CA SER A 175 -16.00 28.67 6.88
C SER A 175 -14.81 29.61 7.08
N ASP A 176 -13.60 29.07 7.14
CA ASP A 176 -12.38 29.87 7.28
C ASP A 176 -12.01 30.59 5.98
N HIS A 177 -12.26 29.97 4.83
CA HIS A 177 -12.12 30.61 3.52
C HIS A 177 -13.06 31.81 3.37
N GLN A 178 -14.35 31.64 3.66
CA GLN A 178 -15.35 32.71 3.56
C GLN A 178 -15.07 33.89 4.50
N LYS A 179 -14.50 33.65 5.69
CA LYS A 179 -14.05 34.73 6.60
C LYS A 179 -12.88 35.52 6.04
N ASN A 180 -11.94 34.85 5.38
CA ASN A 180 -10.75 35.48 4.80
C ASN A 180 -11.06 36.26 3.50
N GLU A 181 -11.93 35.73 2.64
CA GLU A 181 -12.36 36.42 1.40
C GLU A 181 -13.19 37.67 1.68
N LYS A 182 -13.99 37.73 2.76
CA LYS A 182 -14.65 38.99 3.17
C LYS A 182 -13.69 40.15 3.42
N ASN A 183 -12.40 39.87 3.63
CA ASN A 183 -11.35 40.87 3.85
C ASN A 183 -10.53 41.21 2.58
N LYS A 184 -10.80 40.58 1.43
CA LYS A 184 -10.08 40.80 0.14
C LYS A 184 -11.09 40.92 -1.01
N LYS A 185 -10.81 41.75 -2.04
CA LYS A 185 -11.69 41.85 -3.23
C LYS A 185 -11.70 40.48 -3.96
N ALA A 186 -12.86 39.81 -3.97
CA ALA A 186 -12.98 38.37 -4.19
C ALA A 186 -12.96 37.90 -5.65
N SER A 187 -12.40 36.71 -5.86
CA SER A 187 -12.63 35.83 -7.01
C SER A 187 -13.46 34.65 -6.51
N ALA A 188 -14.56 34.29 -7.21
CA ALA A 188 -15.39 33.15 -6.83
C ALA A 188 -14.55 31.86 -6.80
N THR A 189 -14.65 31.11 -5.70
CA THR A 189 -13.95 29.83 -5.53
C THR A 189 -14.96 28.68 -5.44
N HIS A 190 -14.54 27.45 -5.73
CA HIS A 190 -15.39 26.26 -5.56
C HIS A 190 -15.94 26.09 -4.13
N LEU A 191 -15.26 26.64 -3.11
CA LEU A 191 -15.73 26.65 -1.72
C LEU A 191 -16.95 27.54 -1.51
N ASP A 192 -17.33 28.38 -2.48
CA ASP A 192 -18.53 29.21 -2.41
C ASP A 192 -19.75 28.47 -2.98
N GLU A 193 -19.54 27.57 -3.95
CA GLU A 193 -20.59 26.84 -4.69
C GLU A 193 -20.85 25.43 -4.13
N ILE A 194 -19.84 24.75 -3.59
CA ILE A 194 -19.91 23.34 -3.16
C ILE A 194 -20.10 23.24 -1.64
N GLU A 195 -21.28 22.77 -1.20
CA GLU A 195 -21.65 22.72 0.22
C GLU A 195 -21.22 21.43 0.92
N THR A 196 -21.18 20.32 0.19
CA THR A 196 -20.89 18.99 0.74
C THR A 196 -19.81 18.26 -0.04
N ILE A 197 -19.07 17.41 0.66
CA ILE A 197 -18.05 16.51 0.09
C ILE A 197 -18.44 15.07 0.40
N ALA A 198 -18.43 14.22 -0.62
CA ALA A 198 -18.74 12.81 -0.52
C ALA A 198 -17.66 11.98 -1.20
N LEU A 199 -17.15 10.96 -0.51
CA LEU A 199 -16.14 10.07 -1.08
C LEU A 199 -16.73 9.29 -2.26
N ASP A 200 -16.00 9.27 -3.38
CA ASP A 200 -16.32 8.51 -4.57
C ASP A 200 -15.41 7.27 -4.66
N PRO A 201 -15.83 6.12 -4.11
CA PRO A 201 -15.05 4.89 -4.18
C PRO A 201 -14.92 4.34 -5.60
N THR A 202 -15.71 4.84 -6.57
CA THR A 202 -15.54 4.45 -7.98
C THR A 202 -14.26 5.04 -8.59
N ARG A 203 -13.71 6.09 -7.97
CA ARG A 203 -12.39 6.67 -8.28
C ARG A 203 -11.47 6.50 -7.08
N LEU A 204 -11.25 5.24 -6.69
CA LEU A 204 -10.29 4.85 -5.67
C LEU A 204 -8.95 4.48 -6.32
N ALA A 205 -7.85 4.96 -5.77
CA ALA A 205 -6.50 4.44 -6.03
C ALA A 205 -5.89 3.95 -4.71
N ILE A 206 -5.05 2.91 -4.76
CA ILE A 206 -4.34 2.38 -3.59
C ILE A 206 -2.84 2.51 -3.84
N SER A 207 -2.12 3.07 -2.88
CA SER A 207 -0.68 3.29 -2.96
C SER A 207 0.06 2.74 -1.75
N GLY A 208 1.29 2.31 -1.96
CA GLY A 208 2.11 1.81 -0.87
C GLY A 208 3.59 1.78 -1.19
N PHE A 209 4.41 2.02 -0.16
CA PHE A 209 5.87 2.14 -0.29
C PHE A 209 6.55 1.05 0.55
N SER A 210 7.48 0.28 -0.03
CA SER A 210 8.21 -0.77 0.70
C SER A 210 7.25 -1.78 1.35
N ALA A 211 7.20 -1.87 2.68
CA ALA A 211 6.20 -2.65 3.41
C ALA A 211 4.75 -2.19 3.16
N GLY A 212 4.52 -0.90 2.93
CA GLY A 212 3.20 -0.40 2.53
C GLY A 212 2.79 -0.91 1.14
N GLY A 213 3.75 -1.12 0.23
CA GLY A 213 3.48 -1.72 -1.08
C GLY A 213 3.04 -3.18 -0.97
N ASN A 214 3.53 -3.91 0.04
CA ASN A 214 3.02 -5.23 0.39
C ASN A 214 1.56 -5.18 0.84
N ILE A 215 1.20 -4.21 1.70
CA ILE A 215 -0.18 -3.99 2.15
C ILE A 215 -1.09 -3.60 0.98
N ALA A 216 -0.65 -2.66 0.15
CA ALA A 216 -1.38 -2.19 -1.03
C ALA A 216 -1.70 -3.35 -1.97
N LEU A 217 -0.71 -4.19 -2.32
CA LEU A 217 -0.93 -5.35 -3.17
C LEU A 217 -1.94 -6.33 -2.55
N ASN A 218 -1.89 -6.54 -1.23
CA ASN A 218 -2.87 -7.37 -0.55
C ASN A 218 -4.32 -6.91 -0.75
N MET A 219 -4.60 -5.61 -0.92
CA MET A 219 -5.96 -5.12 -1.18
C MET A 219 -6.48 -5.53 -2.57
N ALA A 220 -5.59 -5.92 -3.48
CA ALA A 220 -5.89 -6.40 -4.83
C ALA A 220 -5.69 -7.91 -4.98
N LEU A 221 -5.62 -8.68 -3.89
CA LEU A 221 -5.43 -10.13 -3.92
C LEU A 221 -6.64 -10.90 -3.39
N SER A 222 -7.06 -11.90 -4.17
CA SER A 222 -7.82 -13.06 -3.69
C SER A 222 -6.83 -14.13 -3.21
N VAL A 223 -7.14 -14.86 -2.15
CA VAL A 223 -6.28 -15.95 -1.66
C VAL A 223 -7.11 -17.22 -1.54
N PRO A 224 -7.09 -18.11 -2.55
CA PRO A 224 -7.70 -19.43 -2.44
C PRO A 224 -6.86 -20.34 -1.52
N PRO A 225 -7.41 -21.47 -1.04
CA PRO A 225 -6.63 -22.54 -0.41
C PRO A 225 -5.43 -22.93 -1.27
N CYS A 226 -4.20 -22.79 -0.76
CA CYS A 226 -2.99 -23.15 -1.50
C CYS A 226 -2.74 -24.66 -1.48
N ALA A 227 -3.32 -25.43 -2.40
CA ALA A 227 -3.02 -26.87 -2.51
C ALA A 227 -1.64 -27.19 -3.14
N GLU A 228 -1.04 -26.27 -3.91
CA GLU A 228 0.03 -26.59 -4.88
C GLU A 228 1.45 -26.13 -4.53
N MET A 229 1.76 -25.75 -3.29
CA MET A 229 3.15 -25.42 -2.90
C MET A 229 4.04 -26.62 -2.56
N LEU A 230 3.65 -27.84 -2.95
CA LEU A 230 4.52 -29.02 -2.88
C LEU A 230 5.24 -29.20 -4.23
N PRO A 231 6.57 -29.45 -4.27
CA PRO A 231 7.17 -30.03 -5.45
C PRO A 231 6.48 -31.37 -5.70
N MET A 232 5.77 -31.49 -6.81
CA MET A 232 5.30 -32.80 -7.27
C MET A 232 6.51 -33.71 -7.45
N SER A 233 6.54 -34.81 -6.71
CA SER A 233 7.23 -36.03 -7.11
C SER A 233 6.18 -37.15 -7.10
N PRO A 234 6.17 -38.03 -8.11
CA PRO A 234 5.05 -38.91 -8.33
C PRO A 234 5.06 -40.08 -7.35
N THR A 235 3.86 -40.53 -6.99
CA THR A 235 3.53 -41.81 -6.34
C THR A 235 4.03 -42.00 -4.91
N MET A 236 3.10 -42.14 -3.95
CA MET A 236 2.96 -43.32 -3.09
C MET A 236 1.71 -43.21 -2.20
N SER A 237 1.03 -44.34 -2.07
CA SER A 237 -0.20 -44.68 -1.34
C SER A 237 -0.28 -44.26 0.13
N PRO A 238 -1.49 -44.20 0.73
CA PRO A 238 -1.70 -43.60 2.05
C PRO A 238 -1.16 -44.52 3.14
N THR A 239 -0.09 -44.09 3.82
CA THR A 239 0.38 -44.78 5.03
C THR A 239 0.26 -43.88 6.24
N ARG A 240 -0.49 -44.39 7.22
CA ARG A 240 -0.68 -43.94 8.60
C ARG A 240 0.46 -43.07 9.16
N SER A 241 0.05 -41.93 9.73
CA SER A 241 0.80 -41.07 10.64
C SER A 241 1.72 -41.85 11.58
N LYS A 242 3.04 -41.68 11.42
CA LYS A 242 4.02 -41.87 12.48
C LYS A 242 4.55 -40.51 12.89
N THR A 243 4.33 -40.18 14.15
CA THR A 243 4.84 -39.02 14.88
C THR A 243 6.37 -38.95 14.72
N ILE A 244 6.87 -37.96 13.97
CA ILE A 244 8.30 -37.66 13.91
C ILE A 244 8.62 -36.76 15.10
N ALA A 245 9.46 -37.26 16.01
CA ALA A 245 10.01 -36.48 17.11
C ALA A 245 10.81 -35.27 16.58
N PRO A 246 10.82 -34.13 17.29
CA PRO A 246 11.48 -32.92 16.80
C PRO A 246 12.99 -33.14 16.75
N THR A 247 13.55 -33.15 15.55
CA THR A 247 14.99 -33.05 15.34
C THR A 247 15.47 -31.68 15.81
N LYS A 248 16.42 -31.66 16.75
CA LYS A 248 17.07 -30.44 17.25
C LYS A 248 17.77 -29.74 16.09
N SER A 249 17.09 -28.79 15.46
CA SER A 249 17.74 -27.82 14.58
C SER A 249 18.65 -26.94 15.44
N PRO A 250 19.85 -26.57 14.98
CA PRO A 250 20.68 -25.61 15.72
C PRO A 250 19.87 -24.32 15.88
N ALA A 251 19.91 -23.74 17.08
CA ALA A 251 19.06 -22.65 17.50
C ALA A 251 18.97 -21.54 16.43
N ASN A 252 17.78 -21.35 15.84
CA ASN A 252 17.44 -20.15 15.06
C ASN A 252 17.32 -18.98 16.07
N THR A 253 18.45 -18.43 16.51
CA THR A 253 18.56 -17.46 17.62
C THR A 253 18.03 -16.05 17.31
N LEU A 254 17.61 -15.76 16.09
CA LEU A 254 17.20 -14.41 15.68
C LEU A 254 15.69 -14.21 15.52
N SER A 255 14.89 -15.27 15.48
CA SER A 255 13.43 -15.12 15.48
C SER A 255 12.89 -15.28 16.89
N PRO A 256 12.24 -14.25 17.48
CA PRO A 256 11.52 -14.47 18.72
C PRO A 256 10.48 -15.55 18.45
N LEU A 257 10.44 -16.55 19.32
CA LEU A 257 9.39 -17.55 19.30
C LEU A 257 8.05 -16.82 19.50
N LEU A 258 6.99 -17.32 18.86
CA LEU A 258 5.66 -16.85 19.19
C LEU A 258 5.44 -16.98 20.71
N PRO A 259 4.64 -16.09 21.32
CA PRO A 259 4.28 -16.25 22.73
C PRO A 259 3.83 -17.69 22.97
N PRO A 260 4.33 -18.40 24.01
CA PRO A 260 3.98 -19.79 24.24
C PRO A 260 2.47 -20.02 24.46
N ALA A 261 1.72 -18.95 24.75
CA ALA A 261 0.26 -18.96 24.90
C ALA A 261 -0.52 -18.50 23.65
N ARG A 262 0.15 -18.11 22.54
CA ARG A 262 -0.56 -17.78 21.28
C ARG A 262 -0.90 -19.08 20.56
N MET A 263 -2.16 -19.47 20.59
CA MET A 263 -2.68 -20.55 19.76
C MET A 263 -2.57 -20.17 18.26
N PRO A 264 -2.08 -21.07 17.39
CA PRO A 264 -2.21 -20.90 15.95
C PRO A 264 -3.67 -20.65 15.56
N THR A 265 -3.88 -19.63 14.75
CA THR A 265 -5.18 -19.25 14.21
C THR A 265 -5.31 -19.73 12.76
N VAL A 266 -6.52 -19.70 12.19
CA VAL A 266 -6.75 -19.97 10.76
C VAL A 266 -5.85 -19.09 9.87
N LEU A 267 -5.52 -17.87 10.31
CA LEU A 267 -4.62 -16.93 9.62
C LEU A 267 -3.14 -17.32 9.64
N ASP A 268 -2.78 -18.32 10.45
CA ASP A 268 -1.43 -18.87 10.52
C ASP A 268 -1.27 -20.10 9.61
N ASP A 269 -2.36 -20.62 9.03
CA ASP A 269 -2.37 -21.76 8.11
C ASP A 269 -2.49 -21.30 6.65
N PRO A 270 -1.42 -21.38 5.84
CA PRO A 270 -1.45 -20.96 4.44
C PRO A 270 -2.36 -21.83 3.54
N LEU A 271 -2.83 -22.97 4.04
CA LEU A 271 -3.76 -23.85 3.31
C LEU A 271 -5.21 -23.41 3.44
N GLN A 272 -5.52 -22.50 4.37
CA GLN A 272 -6.89 -21.99 4.56
C GLN A 272 -7.14 -20.74 3.72
N PRO A 273 -8.36 -20.54 3.21
CA PRO A 273 -8.75 -19.27 2.59
C PRO A 273 -8.53 -18.11 3.56
N TRP A 274 -8.13 -16.96 3.03
CA TRP A 274 -8.04 -15.75 3.83
C TRP A 274 -9.46 -15.19 4.11
N PRO A 275 -9.88 -15.04 5.38
CA PRO A 275 -11.16 -14.47 5.72
C PRO A 275 -11.11 -12.94 5.54
N THR A 276 -11.31 -12.48 4.31
CA THR A 276 -11.42 -11.05 3.99
C THR A 276 -12.84 -10.53 4.25
N ILE A 277 -12.93 -9.29 4.69
CA ILE A 277 -14.21 -8.55 4.79
C ILE A 277 -14.48 -7.69 3.55
N LEU A 278 -13.58 -7.68 2.58
CA LEU A 278 -13.73 -6.87 1.38
C LEU A 278 -14.78 -7.52 0.46
N PRO A 279 -15.59 -6.71 -0.24
CA PRO A 279 -16.48 -7.24 -1.25
C PRO A 279 -15.68 -7.96 -2.36
N PRO A 280 -16.26 -8.99 -3.00
CA PRO A 280 -15.57 -9.76 -4.01
C PRO A 280 -15.13 -8.86 -5.18
N PRO A 281 -13.96 -9.10 -5.80
CA PRO A 281 -13.46 -8.26 -6.90
C PRO A 281 -14.46 -8.07 -8.06
N GLN A 282 -15.30 -9.08 -8.30
CA GLN A 282 -16.29 -9.08 -9.37
C GLN A 282 -17.39 -8.02 -9.19
N SER A 283 -17.59 -7.49 -7.97
CA SER A 283 -18.55 -6.41 -7.71
C SER A 283 -17.97 -5.01 -7.95
N GLN A 284 -16.74 -4.89 -8.46
CA GLN A 284 -16.05 -3.62 -8.66
C GLN A 284 -15.99 -3.27 -10.17
N PRO A 285 -16.87 -2.38 -10.68
CA PRO A 285 -17.01 -2.13 -12.12
C PRO A 285 -15.92 -1.20 -12.72
N ARG A 286 -14.92 -0.79 -11.94
CA ARG A 286 -13.93 0.24 -12.33
C ARG A 286 -12.50 -0.25 -12.19
N MET A 287 -11.62 0.33 -13.02
CA MET A 287 -10.19 0.09 -12.94
C MET A 287 -9.66 0.62 -11.59
N LEU A 288 -8.94 -0.21 -10.86
CA LEU A 288 -8.29 0.10 -9.59
C LEU A 288 -6.80 0.41 -9.83
N PRO A 289 -6.37 1.68 -9.83
CA PRO A 289 -4.96 2.03 -9.93
C PRO A 289 -4.24 1.60 -8.64
N LEU A 290 -3.25 0.73 -8.78
CA LEU A 290 -2.41 0.21 -7.71
C LEU A 290 -0.97 0.74 -7.88
N LEU A 291 -0.56 1.64 -7.00
CA LEU A 291 0.73 2.33 -7.04
C LEU A 291 1.71 1.65 -6.06
N LEU A 292 2.65 0.88 -6.60
CA LEU A 292 3.60 0.08 -5.82
C LEU A 292 5.01 0.67 -5.91
N PHE A 293 5.42 1.39 -4.87
CA PHE A 293 6.77 1.92 -4.78
C PHE A 293 7.67 0.91 -4.07
N TYR A 294 8.57 0.27 -4.83
CA TYR A 294 9.56 -0.69 -4.34
C TYR A 294 8.99 -1.68 -3.30
N PRO A 295 7.90 -2.40 -3.64
CA PRO A 295 7.14 -3.19 -2.69
C PRO A 295 7.95 -4.37 -2.13
N SER A 296 7.66 -4.76 -0.89
CA SER A 296 8.15 -6.02 -0.32
C SER A 296 7.24 -7.17 -0.75
N LEU A 297 7.57 -7.86 -1.83
CA LEU A 297 6.77 -8.92 -2.46
C LEU A 297 7.02 -10.32 -1.89
N ASP A 298 8.26 -10.61 -1.49
CA ASP A 298 8.68 -11.87 -0.86
C ASP A 298 9.41 -11.60 0.45
N ALA A 299 8.79 -12.03 1.55
CA ALA A 299 9.26 -11.87 2.91
C ALA A 299 9.97 -13.11 3.48
N ARG A 300 10.16 -14.19 2.69
CA ARG A 300 10.86 -15.42 3.13
C ARG A 300 12.28 -15.13 3.59
N LEU A 301 12.95 -14.20 2.92
CA LEU A 301 14.31 -13.78 3.19
C LEU A 301 14.36 -12.37 3.81
N LEU A 302 15.09 -12.23 4.90
CA LEU A 302 15.46 -10.95 5.50
C LEU A 302 16.40 -10.16 4.56
N PRO A 303 16.51 -8.83 4.73
CA PRO A 303 17.31 -8.01 3.81
C PRO A 303 18.77 -8.45 3.60
N HIS A 304 19.42 -9.04 4.61
CA HIS A 304 20.81 -9.54 4.51
C HIS A 304 20.91 -10.95 3.91
N GLU A 305 19.81 -11.70 3.86
CA GLU A 305 19.70 -13.06 3.32
C GLU A 305 19.37 -13.05 1.82
N ARG A 306 18.97 -11.89 1.27
CA ARG A 306 18.48 -11.78 -0.10
C ARG A 306 19.59 -11.91 -1.14
N PRO A 307 19.29 -12.56 -2.29
CA PRO A 307 20.21 -12.60 -3.42
C PRO A 307 20.45 -11.18 -3.96
N LYS A 308 21.63 -10.98 -4.53
CA LYS A 308 22.04 -9.70 -5.10
C LYS A 308 21.73 -9.67 -6.59
N LYS A 309 21.32 -8.50 -7.08
CA LYS A 309 21.27 -8.26 -8.52
C LYS A 309 22.69 -8.02 -9.03
N TYR A 310 23.15 -8.84 -9.97
CA TYR A 310 24.31 -8.50 -10.80
C TYR A 310 23.83 -7.46 -11.82
N MET A 311 24.24 -6.21 -11.68
CA MET A 311 23.87 -5.15 -12.62
C MET A 311 25.15 -4.63 -13.28
N PRO A 312 25.24 -4.55 -14.62
CA PRO A 312 25.86 -3.39 -15.22
C PRO A 312 25.00 -2.18 -14.85
N ASN A 313 25.60 -1.16 -14.25
CA ASN A 313 24.91 0.06 -13.84
C ASN A 313 24.14 0.67 -15.03
N ALA A 314 22.85 0.97 -14.86
CA ALA A 314 22.01 1.50 -15.94
C ALA A 314 22.52 2.86 -16.46
N LEU A 315 23.29 3.59 -15.66
CA LEU A 315 23.97 4.86 -16.01
C LEU A 315 25.44 4.66 -16.41
N LYS A 316 26.03 3.49 -16.15
CA LYS A 316 27.45 3.17 -16.43
C LYS A 316 27.58 1.70 -16.86
N GLY A 317 27.41 1.42 -18.15
CA GLY A 317 27.46 0.04 -18.69
C GLY A 317 28.70 -0.77 -18.31
N ASP A 318 29.80 -0.11 -17.94
CA ASP A 318 31.07 -0.73 -17.55
C ASP A 318 31.18 -1.06 -16.05
N ASP A 319 30.28 -0.55 -15.20
CA ASP A 319 30.29 -0.81 -13.77
C ASP A 319 29.59 -2.15 -13.48
N LYS A 320 30.39 -3.22 -13.59
CA LYS A 320 29.99 -4.61 -13.31
C LYS A 320 30.11 -4.98 -11.82
N LYS A 321 30.34 -4.00 -10.94
CA LYS A 321 30.60 -4.30 -9.52
C LYS A 321 29.31 -4.81 -8.85
N PRO A 322 29.32 -6.02 -8.27
CA PRO A 322 28.15 -6.52 -7.55
C PRO A 322 27.87 -5.64 -6.33
N GLN A 323 26.60 -5.42 -6.01
CA GLN A 323 26.24 -4.71 -4.78
C GLN A 323 26.83 -5.40 -3.53
N THR A 324 27.29 -4.61 -2.56
CA THR A 324 27.84 -5.14 -1.30
C THR A 324 26.75 -5.85 -0.49
N GLN A 325 27.09 -6.96 0.16
CA GLN A 325 26.11 -7.68 0.98
C GLN A 325 25.76 -6.80 2.17
N LYS A 326 24.46 -6.58 2.39
CA LYS A 326 24.03 -5.89 3.61
C LYS A 326 24.42 -6.77 4.79
N THR A 327 25.22 -6.23 5.69
CA THR A 327 25.49 -6.88 6.97
C THR A 327 24.19 -6.97 7.78
N PRO A 328 24.06 -7.98 8.66
CA PRO A 328 22.95 -8.03 9.59
C PRO A 328 22.84 -6.70 10.36
N GLY A 329 21.66 -6.08 10.28
CA GLY A 329 21.41 -4.75 10.84
C GLY A 329 20.10 -4.70 11.62
N LEU A 330 19.58 -3.49 11.85
CA LEU A 330 18.35 -3.26 12.60
C LEU A 330 17.18 -4.17 12.18
N PHE A 331 16.92 -4.28 10.88
CA PHE A 331 15.86 -5.15 10.34
C PHE A 331 16.10 -6.64 10.57
N SER A 332 17.36 -7.06 10.69
CA SER A 332 17.70 -8.47 10.93
C SER A 332 17.35 -8.89 12.36
N ILE A 333 17.43 -7.91 13.27
CA ILE A 333 17.13 -8.05 14.69
C ILE A 333 15.63 -7.88 14.95
N MET A 334 15.02 -6.84 14.37
CA MET A 334 13.65 -6.44 14.69
C MET A 334 12.60 -6.98 13.72
N GLY A 335 12.92 -7.22 12.44
CA GLY A 335 11.95 -7.76 11.48
C GLY A 335 11.25 -9.05 11.97
N PRO A 336 11.98 -10.01 12.58
CA PRO A 336 11.38 -11.20 13.15
C PRO A 336 10.38 -10.96 14.30
N THR A 337 10.39 -9.79 14.95
CA THR A 337 9.40 -9.45 15.98
C THR A 337 8.02 -9.15 15.38
N TYR A 338 7.96 -8.71 14.12
CA TYR A 338 6.71 -8.53 13.38
C TYR A 338 6.27 -9.83 12.67
N LEU A 339 7.18 -10.45 11.92
CA LEU A 339 6.90 -11.62 11.07
C LEU A 339 7.80 -12.81 11.44
N PRO A 340 7.31 -13.74 12.28
CA PRO A 340 8.02 -14.96 12.63
C PRO A 340 8.36 -15.81 11.41
N LYS A 341 9.50 -16.50 11.43
CA LYS A 341 10.01 -17.31 10.31
C LYS A 341 8.96 -18.24 9.68
N LYS A 342 8.14 -18.90 10.52
CA LYS A 342 7.10 -19.83 10.06
C LYS A 342 5.98 -19.18 9.23
N LEU A 343 5.73 -17.89 9.40
CA LEU A 343 4.66 -17.15 8.69
C LEU A 343 5.19 -16.42 7.45
N ARG A 344 6.51 -16.39 7.22
CA ARG A 344 7.08 -15.65 6.09
C ARG A 344 6.66 -16.19 4.73
N GLY A 345 6.39 -17.49 4.64
CA GLY A 345 5.87 -18.13 3.43
C GLY A 345 4.37 -17.94 3.23
N HIS A 346 3.65 -17.34 4.19
CA HIS A 346 2.20 -17.15 4.07
C HIS A 346 1.90 -16.24 2.87
N PRO A 347 0.92 -16.58 1.99
CA PRO A 347 0.62 -15.81 0.78
C PRO A 347 0.38 -14.31 1.03
N ARG A 348 -0.32 -13.97 2.11
CA ARG A 348 -0.53 -12.56 2.53
C ARG A 348 0.72 -11.86 3.07
N ALA A 349 1.67 -12.59 3.65
CA ALA A 349 2.95 -12.02 4.10
C ALA A 349 3.93 -11.84 2.94
N SER A 350 3.86 -12.72 1.93
CA SER A 350 4.66 -12.71 0.71
C SER A 350 3.74 -12.68 -0.54
N PRO A 351 3.03 -11.56 -0.77
CA PRO A 351 2.01 -11.45 -1.83
C PRO A 351 2.56 -11.65 -3.25
N GLY A 352 3.85 -11.48 -3.48
CA GLY A 352 4.49 -11.78 -4.77
C GLY A 352 4.56 -13.28 -5.10
N LEU A 353 4.35 -14.16 -4.11
CA LEU A 353 4.29 -15.60 -4.34
C LEU A 353 2.93 -16.05 -4.88
N VAL A 354 1.89 -15.24 -4.69
CA VAL A 354 0.53 -15.53 -5.18
C VAL A 354 0.52 -15.55 -6.70
N ASP A 355 -0.25 -16.48 -7.27
CA ASP A 355 -0.43 -16.59 -8.71
C ASP A 355 -1.09 -15.31 -9.30
N PRO A 356 -0.65 -14.77 -10.44
CA PRO A 356 -1.20 -13.53 -11.01
C PRO A 356 -2.67 -13.63 -11.37
N GLU A 357 -3.22 -14.83 -11.56
CA GLU A 357 -4.66 -15.05 -11.76
C GLU A 357 -5.49 -14.66 -10.53
N ASN A 358 -4.88 -14.68 -9.35
CA ASN A 358 -5.51 -14.28 -8.10
C ASN A 358 -5.35 -12.77 -7.80
N VAL A 359 -4.64 -12.03 -8.64
CA VAL A 359 -4.66 -10.57 -8.63
C VAL A 359 -5.92 -10.10 -9.33
N GLN A 360 -6.63 -9.16 -8.72
CA GLN A 360 -7.85 -8.60 -9.30
C GLN A 360 -7.60 -8.10 -10.72
N LYS A 361 -8.30 -8.66 -11.70
CA LYS A 361 -8.12 -8.33 -13.12
C LYS A 361 -8.41 -6.86 -13.43
N ASN A 362 -9.28 -6.22 -12.66
CA ASN A 362 -9.53 -4.79 -12.76
C ASN A 362 -8.48 -3.90 -12.07
N ALA A 363 -7.40 -4.45 -11.53
CA ALA A 363 -6.28 -3.63 -11.07
C ALA A 363 -5.38 -3.23 -12.25
N ALA A 364 -5.00 -1.97 -12.31
CA ALA A 364 -3.90 -1.49 -13.16
C ALA A 364 -2.72 -1.15 -12.25
N ILE A 365 -1.56 -1.73 -12.50
CA ILE A 365 -0.42 -1.65 -11.58
C ILE A 365 0.65 -0.71 -12.13
N PHE A 366 1.08 0.26 -11.32
CA PHE A 366 2.26 1.07 -11.57
C PHE A 366 3.34 0.69 -10.55
N LEU A 367 4.42 0.07 -11.03
CA LEU A 367 5.48 -0.50 -10.21
C LEU A 367 6.77 0.33 -10.34
N VAL A 368 7.21 0.97 -9.25
CA VAL A 368 8.44 1.79 -9.25
C VAL A 368 9.58 1.04 -8.59
N LEU A 369 10.66 0.77 -9.34
CA LEU A 369 11.78 -0.06 -8.92
C LEU A 369 13.11 0.71 -8.93
N PRO A 370 13.69 1.05 -7.77
CA PRO A 370 15.05 1.59 -7.67
C PRO A 370 16.10 0.59 -8.14
N GLU A 371 17.15 1.10 -8.75
CA GLU A 371 18.32 0.30 -9.11
C GLU A 371 19.09 -0.23 -7.88
N LYS A 372 19.30 0.61 -6.86
CA LYS A 372 20.08 0.26 -5.66
C LYS A 372 19.18 -0.21 -4.52
N ASP A 373 18.66 -1.42 -4.67
CA ASP A 373 17.73 -2.00 -3.70
C ASP A 373 17.89 -3.51 -3.49
N SER A 374 17.87 -3.89 -2.21
CA SER A 374 17.78 -5.27 -1.74
C SER A 374 16.47 -5.98 -2.13
N LEU A 375 15.44 -5.26 -2.56
CA LEU A 375 14.19 -5.81 -3.08
C LEU A 375 14.20 -6.01 -4.61
N ALA A 376 15.26 -5.60 -5.31
CA ALA A 376 15.27 -5.60 -6.77
C ALA A 376 15.06 -7.00 -7.37
N VAL A 377 15.80 -8.02 -6.90
CA VAL A 377 15.72 -9.39 -7.46
C VAL A 377 14.32 -9.99 -7.33
N GLN A 378 13.68 -9.85 -6.17
CA GLN A 378 12.31 -10.36 -6.00
C GLN A 378 11.29 -9.58 -6.86
N SER A 379 11.57 -8.29 -7.12
CA SER A 379 10.71 -7.48 -7.98
C SER A 379 10.85 -7.90 -9.43
N ASP A 380 12.08 -8.15 -9.91
CA ASP A 380 12.31 -8.66 -11.27
C ASP A 380 11.63 -10.02 -11.48
N MET A 381 11.81 -10.95 -10.53
CA MET A 381 11.13 -12.26 -10.58
C MET A 381 9.60 -12.14 -10.63
N TRP A 382 9.05 -11.18 -9.89
CA TRP A 382 7.61 -10.93 -9.89
C TRP A 382 7.15 -10.29 -11.20
N VAL A 383 7.91 -9.34 -11.77
CA VAL A 383 7.62 -8.75 -13.09
C VAL A 383 7.62 -9.83 -14.17
N ASP A 384 8.60 -10.72 -14.19
CA ASP A 384 8.67 -11.83 -15.14
C ASP A 384 7.45 -12.76 -15.01
N LYS A 385 7.06 -13.06 -13.75
CA LYS A 385 5.87 -13.86 -13.44
C LYS A 385 4.58 -13.18 -13.93
N MET A 386 4.42 -11.88 -13.69
CA MET A 386 3.26 -11.11 -14.12
C MET A 386 3.17 -11.03 -15.66
N ASN A 387 4.28 -10.70 -16.35
CA ASN A 387 4.34 -10.64 -17.80
C ASN A 387 4.00 -12.00 -18.45
N SER A 388 4.51 -13.09 -17.89
CA SER A 388 4.21 -14.46 -18.35
C SER A 388 2.73 -14.83 -18.21
N ALA A 389 2.02 -14.20 -17.27
CA ALA A 389 0.58 -14.34 -17.06
C ALA A 389 -0.25 -13.26 -17.78
N GLY A 390 0.32 -12.59 -18.78
CA GLY A 390 -0.40 -11.63 -19.63
C GLY A 390 -0.64 -10.26 -18.99
N TRP A 391 -0.06 -9.98 -17.81
CA TRP A 391 -0.01 -8.64 -17.24
C TRP A 391 1.08 -7.81 -17.91
N ASN A 392 0.86 -7.45 -19.17
CA ASN A 392 1.83 -6.69 -19.97
C ASN A 392 1.53 -5.19 -19.90
N GLY A 393 2.57 -4.36 -19.83
CA GLY A 393 2.48 -2.92 -20.00
C GLY A 393 3.86 -2.30 -20.22
N PRO A 394 3.94 -0.96 -20.33
CA PRO A 394 5.19 -0.31 -20.69
C PRO A 394 6.23 -0.44 -19.59
N VAL A 395 7.47 -0.72 -19.98
CA VAL A 395 8.63 -0.57 -19.10
C VAL A 395 9.26 0.78 -19.41
N ARG A 396 9.38 1.63 -18.40
CA ARG A 396 9.96 2.97 -18.47
C ARG A 396 11.26 3.02 -17.69
N PHE A 397 12.22 3.75 -18.23
CA PHE A 397 13.44 4.12 -17.52
C PHE A 397 13.37 5.61 -17.14
N GLY A 398 14.20 6.01 -16.19
CA GLY A 398 14.26 7.40 -15.72
C GLY A 398 14.84 8.42 -16.72
N ASP A 399 14.91 9.66 -16.25
CA ASP A 399 15.75 10.78 -16.72
C ASP A 399 15.93 11.09 -18.23
N LYS A 400 15.12 10.59 -19.17
CA LYS A 400 15.11 11.04 -20.60
C LYS A 400 16.44 10.84 -21.34
N ARG A 401 17.24 9.86 -20.95
CA ARG A 401 18.54 9.54 -21.60
C ARG A 401 18.39 9.06 -23.05
N PRO A 402 19.47 9.05 -23.87
CA PRO A 402 19.45 8.39 -25.18
C PRO A 402 19.15 6.89 -25.00
N ASN A 403 18.14 6.38 -25.70
CA ASN A 403 17.46 5.08 -25.46
C ASN A 403 16.56 5.02 -24.21
N ASP A 404 16.31 6.14 -23.55
CA ASP A 404 15.18 6.25 -22.63
C ASP A 404 13.90 6.12 -23.44
N TRP A 405 13.04 5.26 -22.94
CA TRP A 405 11.83 4.90 -23.60
C TRP A 405 10.84 6.07 -23.47
N ASP A 406 10.66 6.82 -24.54
CA ASP A 406 9.76 7.96 -24.60
C ASP A 406 8.28 7.59 -24.81
N GLY A 407 7.93 6.30 -24.79
CA GLY A 407 6.55 5.87 -24.66
C GLY A 407 5.91 5.21 -25.87
N HIS A 408 6.63 4.82 -26.94
CA HIS A 408 5.94 4.27 -28.12
C HIS A 408 6.40 2.92 -28.68
N GLN A 409 7.63 2.40 -28.48
CA GLN A 409 8.02 1.12 -29.11
C GLN A 409 9.14 0.34 -28.40
N GLY A 410 8.85 -0.89 -27.97
CA GLY A 410 9.86 -1.83 -27.46
C GLY A 410 9.29 -2.99 -26.62
N GLY A 411 9.30 -4.15 -27.25
CA GLY A 411 8.30 -5.13 -26.91
C GLY A 411 6.99 -4.65 -27.51
N LEU A 412 6.76 -5.07 -28.74
CA LEU A 412 5.42 -5.13 -29.32
C LEU A 412 4.55 -5.95 -28.35
N SER A 413 3.95 -5.33 -27.33
CA SER A 413 2.69 -5.85 -26.82
C SER A 413 1.65 -5.46 -27.85
N ARG A 414 1.63 -6.21 -28.97
CA ARG A 414 0.60 -6.09 -30.01
C ARG A 414 -0.82 -6.36 -29.47
N THR A 415 -0.91 -6.78 -28.21
CA THR A 415 -2.16 -6.98 -27.48
C THR A 415 -1.95 -6.62 -26.02
N ALA A 416 -2.24 -5.38 -25.63
CA ALA A 416 -2.63 -5.11 -24.25
C ALA A 416 -3.71 -6.15 -23.89
N SER A 417 -3.52 -6.91 -22.80
CA SER A 417 -4.51 -7.89 -22.41
C SER A 417 -5.82 -7.14 -22.19
N ARG A 418 -6.87 -7.52 -22.92
CA ARG A 418 -8.22 -6.98 -22.69
C ARG A 418 -8.82 -7.51 -21.40
N GLU A 419 -8.16 -8.48 -20.78
CA GLU A 419 -8.63 -9.23 -19.63
C GLU A 419 -8.10 -8.70 -18.30
N ASN A 420 -7.11 -7.78 -18.29
CA ASN A 420 -6.63 -7.14 -17.06
C ASN A 420 -6.25 -5.66 -17.24
N GLY A 421 -5.98 -4.96 -16.13
CA GLY A 421 -5.62 -3.55 -16.14
C GLY A 421 -4.18 -3.21 -16.54
N GLY A 422 -3.34 -4.23 -16.73
CA GLY A 422 -1.94 -4.09 -17.15
C GLY A 422 -0.97 -3.76 -16.02
N LEU A 423 0.32 -3.84 -16.34
CA LEU A 423 1.44 -3.56 -15.45
C LEU A 423 2.41 -2.60 -16.13
N GLU A 424 2.53 -1.38 -15.62
CA GLU A 424 3.56 -0.43 -16.02
C GLU A 424 4.70 -0.44 -15.01
N VAL A 425 5.94 -0.60 -15.48
CA VAL A 425 7.13 -0.67 -14.62
C VAL A 425 8.00 0.56 -14.86
N TRP A 426 8.36 1.27 -13.79
CA TRP A 426 9.33 2.36 -13.81
C TRP A 426 10.63 1.93 -13.14
N HIS A 427 11.70 1.77 -13.89
CA HIS A 427 13.03 1.53 -13.34
C HIS A 427 13.74 2.85 -13.06
N ALA A 428 13.97 3.14 -11.78
CA ALA A 428 14.61 4.37 -11.30
C ALA A 428 16.14 4.18 -11.16
N PRO A 429 16.92 4.67 -12.15
CA PRO A 429 18.36 4.48 -12.25
C PRO A 429 19.10 5.26 -11.16
N GLY A 430 20.16 4.68 -10.59
CA GLY A 430 21.01 5.30 -9.59
C GLY A 430 20.37 5.53 -8.22
N CYS A 431 19.05 5.43 -8.11
CA CYS A 431 18.24 5.64 -6.92
C CYS A 431 18.35 4.49 -5.93
N ARG A 432 18.38 4.83 -4.63
CA ARG A 432 18.43 3.86 -3.52
C ARG A 432 17.05 3.59 -2.95
N HIS A 433 16.84 2.43 -2.32
CA HIS A 433 15.59 2.13 -1.59
C HIS A 433 15.16 3.30 -0.68
N GLY A 434 13.88 3.71 -0.76
CA GLY A 434 13.34 4.80 0.04
C GLY A 434 13.62 6.22 -0.49
N TRP A 435 14.31 6.37 -1.63
CA TRP A 435 14.67 7.69 -2.17
C TRP A 435 13.50 8.63 -2.40
N THR A 436 12.27 8.16 -2.56
CA THR A 436 11.09 9.03 -2.71
C THR A 436 10.56 9.56 -1.37
N GLN A 437 10.95 8.95 -0.25
CA GLN A 437 10.47 9.27 1.11
C GLN A 437 11.45 10.12 1.91
N PHE A 438 12.74 10.13 1.53
CA PHE A 438 13.73 10.91 2.28
C PHE A 438 13.49 12.43 2.15
N PRO A 439 13.79 13.22 3.20
CA PRO A 439 13.75 14.67 3.11
C PRO A 439 14.68 15.17 1.99
N GLU A 440 14.34 16.31 1.37
CA GLU A 440 15.09 16.86 0.22
C GLU A 440 16.58 17.06 0.52
N SER A 441 16.94 17.43 1.76
CA SER A 441 18.32 17.61 2.20
C SER A 441 19.17 16.33 2.17
N PHE A 442 18.55 15.15 2.13
CA PHE A 442 19.22 13.85 2.13
C PHE A 442 19.28 13.21 0.74
N VAL A 443 18.73 13.87 -0.28
CA VAL A 443 18.54 13.30 -1.62
C VAL A 443 19.36 14.09 -2.63
N GLY A 444 20.15 13.37 -3.43
CA GLY A 444 21.01 14.01 -4.44
C GLY A 444 20.20 14.62 -5.58
N LYS A 445 20.79 15.56 -6.34
CA LYS A 445 20.13 16.22 -7.48
C LYS A 445 19.46 15.24 -8.47
N HIS A 446 20.16 14.16 -8.80
CA HIS A 446 19.65 13.09 -9.67
C HIS A 446 18.40 12.42 -9.08
N GLU A 447 18.48 11.93 -7.85
CA GLU A 447 17.34 11.28 -7.18
C GLU A 447 16.15 12.22 -7.01
N THR A 448 16.39 13.53 -6.84
CA THR A 448 15.34 14.55 -6.78
C THR A 448 14.65 14.74 -8.14
N GLN A 449 15.41 14.83 -9.23
CA GLN A 449 14.85 14.89 -10.59
C GLN A 449 14.04 13.64 -10.91
N GLU A 450 14.58 12.48 -10.57
CA GLU A 450 13.93 11.19 -10.79
C GLU A 450 12.64 11.06 -9.98
N ARG A 451 12.64 11.53 -8.72
CA ARG A 451 11.43 11.60 -7.88
C ARG A 451 10.34 12.44 -8.53
N ILE A 452 10.68 13.59 -9.12
CA ILE A 452 9.72 14.47 -9.80
C ILE A 452 9.10 13.76 -11.01
N LEU A 453 9.92 13.09 -11.83
CA LEU A 453 9.45 12.34 -13.00
C LEU A 453 8.51 11.19 -12.61
N VAL A 454 8.91 10.40 -11.62
CA VAL A 454 8.10 9.29 -11.08
C VAL A 454 6.75 9.81 -10.57
N PHE A 455 6.73 10.91 -9.80
CA PHE A 455 5.48 11.45 -9.27
C PHE A 455 4.60 12.07 -10.35
N ALA A 456 5.19 12.75 -11.35
CA ALA A 456 4.42 13.21 -12.50
C ALA A 456 3.73 12.04 -13.22
N ARG A 457 4.47 10.96 -13.50
CA ARG A 457 3.88 9.77 -14.14
C ARG A 457 2.86 9.07 -13.25
N THR A 458 3.08 9.05 -11.94
CA THR A 458 2.12 8.51 -10.96
C THR A 458 0.76 9.21 -11.09
N LEU A 459 0.76 10.54 -11.19
CA LEU A 459 -0.46 11.33 -11.36
C LEU A 459 -1.15 11.01 -12.68
N ASP A 460 -0.40 10.97 -13.78
CA ASP A 460 -0.94 10.64 -15.10
C ASP A 460 -1.53 9.24 -15.14
N PHE A 461 -0.83 8.26 -14.56
CA PHE A 461 -1.29 6.88 -14.47
C PHE A 461 -2.63 6.76 -13.72
N VAL A 462 -2.79 7.47 -12.59
CA VAL A 462 -4.05 7.48 -11.85
C VAL A 462 -5.16 8.13 -12.68
N LYS A 463 -4.90 9.30 -13.27
CA LYS A 463 -5.87 10.02 -14.12
C LYS A 463 -6.33 9.17 -15.30
N GLU A 464 -5.40 8.54 -16.01
CA GLU A 464 -5.68 7.65 -17.14
C GLU A 464 -6.57 6.48 -16.74
N ASN A 465 -6.30 5.85 -15.60
CA ASN A 465 -7.01 4.65 -15.19
C ASN A 465 -8.37 4.95 -14.53
N TRP A 466 -8.55 6.08 -13.83
CA TRP A 466 -9.88 6.50 -13.36
C TRP A 466 -10.87 6.79 -14.49
N ARG A 467 -10.39 7.16 -15.68
CA ARG A 467 -11.21 7.34 -16.89
C ARG A 467 -11.60 6.01 -17.55
N LYS A 468 -10.85 4.94 -17.30
CA LYS A 468 -11.11 3.62 -17.92
C LYS A 468 -12.28 2.92 -17.24
N LYS A 469 -13.05 2.20 -18.06
CA LYS A 469 -14.00 1.17 -17.61
C LYS A 469 -13.56 -0.15 -18.22
N LEU A 470 -13.54 -1.22 -17.42
CA LEU A 470 -13.36 -2.56 -17.95
C LEU A 470 -14.74 -3.15 -18.30
N PRO A 471 -14.87 -3.88 -19.41
CA PRO A 471 -16.07 -4.64 -19.70
C PRO A 471 -16.17 -5.78 -18.68
N THR A 472 -17.10 -5.68 -17.74
CA THR A 472 -17.46 -6.79 -16.86
C THR A 472 -18.35 -7.78 -17.61
N GLU A 473 -17.97 -9.05 -17.65
CA GLU A 473 -18.93 -10.11 -17.99
C GLU A 473 -20.03 -10.14 -16.93
N ARG A 474 -21.29 -9.91 -17.33
CA ARG A 474 -22.44 -10.04 -16.43
C ARG A 474 -22.61 -11.50 -16.02
N LEU A 475 -22.20 -11.85 -14.81
CA LEU A 475 -22.64 -13.07 -14.15
C LEU A 475 -24.00 -12.83 -13.45
N GLY A 476 -25.07 -12.88 -14.25
CA GLY A 476 -26.45 -12.82 -13.75
C GLY A 476 -26.91 -11.44 -13.23
N ASN A 477 -27.98 -11.45 -12.41
CA ASN A 477 -28.65 -10.23 -11.91
C ASN A 477 -27.97 -9.58 -10.68
N GLN A 478 -26.76 -10.01 -10.30
CA GLN A 478 -26.08 -9.47 -9.12
C GLN A 478 -25.17 -8.28 -9.50
N ILE A 479 -25.78 -7.16 -9.88
CA ILE A 479 -25.24 -5.87 -9.43
C ILE A 479 -25.71 -5.76 -7.99
N GLN A 480 -25.02 -6.46 -7.08
CA GLN A 480 -25.39 -6.46 -5.68
C GLN A 480 -25.02 -5.08 -5.13
N GLU A 481 -26.04 -4.27 -4.84
CA GLU A 481 -25.99 -3.28 -3.76
C GLU A 481 -25.11 -3.86 -2.66
N LEU A 482 -24.02 -3.15 -2.34
CA LEU A 482 -23.03 -3.58 -1.35
C LEU A 482 -23.81 -3.91 -0.07
N ARG A 483 -24.02 -5.20 0.23
CA ARG A 483 -24.72 -5.57 1.45
C ARG A 483 -23.94 -4.99 2.63
N PRO A 484 -24.62 -4.47 3.67
CA PRO A 484 -23.96 -4.04 4.89
C PRO A 484 -22.99 -5.12 5.37
N LEU A 485 -21.70 -4.77 5.48
CA LEU A 485 -20.71 -5.63 6.09
C LEU A 485 -20.97 -5.67 7.59
N GLU A 486 -21.67 -6.70 8.05
CA GLU A 486 -21.75 -7.03 9.46
C GLU A 486 -20.37 -7.51 9.92
N ILE A 487 -19.66 -6.66 10.67
CA ILE A 487 -18.40 -7.03 11.31
C ILE A 487 -18.75 -8.00 12.45
N PRO A 488 -18.25 -9.26 12.45
CA PRO A 488 -18.48 -10.16 13.56
C PRO A 488 -17.90 -9.55 14.85
N GLU A 489 -18.68 -9.57 15.94
CA GLU A 489 -18.30 -9.03 17.26
C GLU A 489 -16.97 -9.59 17.81
#